data_AF-E5X4A5-F1
#
_entry.id   AF-E5X4A5-F1
#
_cell.length_a   1.000
_cell.length_b   1.000
_cell.length_c   1.000
_cell.angle_alpha   90.00
_cell.angle_beta   90.00
_cell.angle_gamma   90.00
#
_symmetry.space_group_name_H-M   'P 1'
#
loop_
_entity.id
_entity.type
_entity.pdbx_description
1 polymer ?
#
loop_
_entity_poly.entity_id
_entity_poly.type
_entity_poly.pdbx_seq_one_letter_code
_entity_poly.pdbx_strand_id
1 'polypeptide(L)'
;SLPACRQRDGILLHEVPEELRTERVCEAAVSSNYLALEYVPKHLKTDRLCGMALERDPLAIRFFNPEQLTPEVCNRALARTDDLRVLRYIPFEEIHLKVLGFYCTNYDKTFDFLENMNPWFLTPRVAREIFALEPELFYNLPDHAKNEEMCRRAVWHDGSYLQYVPEKWKTPELCMEAIRRSPYAIAHLPESMKSPDLYMSLVRENPQNLKGVPREARTPEMSREAFERTYGKDKTDFSVISALSDPALVLQVFREQDDPQKIHRLMSVLHLNRRLVTEEVALEAVRKDAGVLYDIPQTAITPLVADTAVRGDPRMIQWVPRELRTADLCLYAEAAHPELRVYVPDEIARDVISTRSTVRWTRNCGSRSNTNNTRPSTRAARCV
;
A
#
# COMPACT_ATOMS: atom_id res chain seq x y z
N SER A 1 -47.94 26.52 32.33
CA SER A 1 -46.90 26.23 33.33
C SER A 1 -45.70 25.67 32.61
N LEU A 2 -44.66 26.47 32.39
CA LEU A 2 -43.39 25.98 31.86
C LEU A 2 -42.77 25.04 32.90
N PRO A 3 -42.37 23.80 32.55
CA PRO A 3 -41.57 22.99 33.45
C PRO A 3 -40.22 23.68 33.65
N ALA A 4 -39.90 23.94 34.91
CA ALA A 4 -38.63 24.50 35.34
C ALA A 4 -37.51 23.49 35.13
N CYS A 5 -36.82 23.53 33.99
CA CYS A 5 -35.52 22.90 33.83
C CYS A 5 -34.44 23.86 34.35
N ARG A 6 -34.06 23.64 35.61
CA ARG A 6 -33.03 24.37 36.36
C ARG A 6 -31.63 24.13 35.76
N GLN A 7 -31.05 25.19 35.22
CA GLN A 7 -29.77 25.81 35.60
C GLN A 7 -28.46 24.99 35.71
N ARG A 8 -28.40 23.72 35.32
CA ARG A 8 -27.10 23.01 35.15
C ARG A 8 -26.92 22.32 33.80
N ASP A 9 -28.01 21.91 33.18
CA ASP A 9 -28.03 21.38 31.82
C ASP A 9 -28.71 22.44 30.94
N GLY A 10 -27.98 23.02 29.99
CA GLY A 10 -28.52 24.05 29.09
C GLY A 10 -29.82 23.59 28.43
N ILE A 11 -30.71 24.54 28.11
CA ILE A 11 -31.98 24.23 27.41
C ILE A 11 -31.65 23.41 26.15
N LEU A 12 -32.09 22.15 26.13
CA LEU A 12 -31.99 21.28 24.97
C LEU A 12 -33.04 21.72 23.94
N LEU A 13 -32.69 22.71 23.11
CA LEU A 13 -33.65 23.35 22.19
C LEU A 13 -34.28 22.36 21.20
N HIS A 14 -33.61 21.24 20.91
CA HIS A 14 -34.13 20.17 20.07
C HIS A 14 -35.35 19.45 20.67
N GLU A 15 -35.49 19.43 22.00
CA GLU A 15 -36.63 18.84 22.72
C GLU A 15 -37.82 19.80 22.83
N VAL A 16 -37.61 21.09 22.55
CA VAL A 16 -38.66 22.10 22.58
C VAL A 16 -39.42 22.08 21.24
N PRO A 17 -40.75 21.88 21.24
CA PRO A 17 -41.57 22.00 20.04
C PRO A 17 -41.38 23.36 19.34
N GLU A 18 -41.42 23.39 18.02
CA GLU A 18 -41.10 24.60 17.23
C GLU A 18 -41.99 25.79 17.60
N GLU A 19 -43.25 25.55 17.93
CA GLU A 19 -44.24 26.55 18.32
C GLU A 19 -43.91 27.23 19.66
N LEU A 20 -43.08 26.58 20.49
CA LEU A 20 -42.66 27.07 21.80
C LEU A 20 -41.25 27.69 21.77
N ARG A 21 -40.56 27.68 20.63
CA ARG A 21 -39.23 28.29 20.43
C ARG A 21 -39.36 29.80 20.26
N THR A 22 -39.79 30.48 21.32
CA THR A 22 -39.80 31.94 21.37
C THR A 22 -38.39 32.53 21.34
N GLU A 23 -38.25 33.80 20.95
CA GLU A 23 -36.97 34.53 20.93
C GLU A 23 -36.18 34.36 22.24
N ARG A 24 -36.84 34.54 23.40
CA ARG A 24 -36.21 34.38 24.72
C ARG A 24 -35.68 32.98 24.99
N VAL A 25 -36.40 31.94 24.55
CA VAL A 25 -35.98 30.54 24.73
C VAL A 25 -34.77 30.25 23.83
N CYS A 26 -34.81 30.72 22.58
CA CYS A 26 -33.71 30.60 21.64
C CYS A 26 -32.45 31.34 22.13
N GLU A 27 -32.58 32.59 22.58
CA GLU A 27 -31.48 33.37 23.15
C GLU A 27 -30.84 32.68 24.35
N ALA A 28 -31.66 32.17 25.29
CA ALA A 28 -31.15 31.48 26.48
C ALA A 28 -30.43 30.17 26.12
N ALA A 29 -30.95 29.40 25.16
CA ALA A 29 -30.33 28.16 24.71
C ALA A 29 -28.97 28.42 24.01
N VAL A 30 -28.93 29.36 23.05
CA VAL A 30 -27.71 29.72 22.30
C VAL A 30 -26.65 30.32 23.21
N SER A 31 -27.04 31.13 24.21
CA SER A 31 -26.11 31.68 25.21
C SER A 31 -25.39 30.60 26.01
N SER A 32 -26.08 29.47 26.26
CA SER A 32 -25.54 28.33 27.00
C SER A 32 -24.71 27.40 26.11
N ASN A 33 -25.14 27.16 24.87
CA ASN A 33 -24.48 26.27 23.93
C ASN A 33 -24.77 26.74 22.49
N TYR A 34 -23.73 27.12 21.74
CA TYR A 34 -23.88 27.62 20.37
C TYR A 34 -24.53 26.59 19.42
N LEU A 35 -24.41 25.28 19.70
CA LEU A 35 -25.03 24.21 18.92
C LEU A 35 -26.57 24.30 18.93
N ALA A 36 -27.15 24.97 19.93
CA ALA A 36 -28.59 25.24 19.95
C ALA A 36 -29.04 26.07 18.72
N LEU A 37 -28.16 26.83 18.07
CA LEU A 37 -28.47 27.63 16.88
C LEU A 37 -28.99 26.78 15.72
N GLU A 38 -28.63 25.50 15.65
CA GLU A 38 -29.15 24.55 14.66
C GLU A 38 -30.68 24.44 14.71
N TYR A 39 -31.24 24.43 15.92
CA TYR A 39 -32.67 24.22 16.19
C TYR A 39 -33.48 25.52 16.24
N VAL A 40 -32.84 26.69 16.06
CA VAL A 40 -33.56 27.96 16.02
C VAL A 40 -34.34 28.07 14.70
N PRO A 41 -35.65 28.39 14.72
CA PRO A 41 -36.43 28.63 13.51
C PRO A 41 -35.76 29.70 12.62
N LYS A 42 -35.76 29.51 11.29
CA LYS A 42 -35.01 30.38 10.35
C LYS A 42 -35.30 31.88 10.54
N HIS A 43 -36.57 32.23 10.79
CA HIS A 43 -37.03 33.61 10.98
C HIS A 43 -36.58 34.24 12.32
N LEU A 44 -36.13 33.43 13.28
CA LEU A 44 -35.62 33.88 14.59
C LEU A 44 -34.08 33.87 14.66
N LYS A 45 -33.39 33.45 13.59
CA LYS A 45 -31.92 33.57 13.48
C LYS A 45 -31.53 35.01 13.15
N THR A 46 -31.71 35.90 14.11
CA THR A 46 -31.32 37.31 13.96
C THR A 46 -29.79 37.45 14.00
N ASP A 47 -29.27 38.56 13.46
CA ASP A 47 -27.82 38.84 13.46
C ASP A 47 -27.26 38.90 14.88
N ARG A 48 -28.06 39.37 15.84
CA ARG A 48 -27.71 39.39 17.27
C ARG A 48 -27.50 37.97 17.80
N LEU A 49 -28.44 37.07 17.54
CA LEU A 49 -28.38 35.69 18.02
C LEU A 49 -27.22 34.93 17.38
N CYS A 50 -27.01 35.11 16.08
CA CYS A 50 -25.87 34.57 15.35
C CYS A 50 -24.54 35.13 15.88
N GLY A 51 -24.47 36.43 16.16
CA GLY A 51 -23.30 37.06 16.81
C GLY A 51 -22.97 36.44 18.16
N MET A 52 -23.97 36.22 19.01
CA MET A 52 -23.79 35.54 20.31
C MET A 52 -23.25 34.12 20.16
N ALA A 53 -23.76 33.35 19.19
CA ALA A 53 -23.27 32.00 18.91
C ALA A 53 -21.81 32.02 18.44
N LEU A 54 -21.46 32.94 17.54
CA LEU A 54 -20.11 33.11 16.99
C LEU A 54 -19.09 33.53 18.05
N GLU A 55 -19.51 34.33 19.03
CA GLU A 55 -18.66 34.72 20.16
C GLU A 55 -18.26 33.53 21.02
N ARG A 56 -19.13 32.50 21.11
CA ARG A 56 -18.85 31.25 21.82
C ARG A 56 -17.98 30.29 21.05
N ASP A 57 -18.30 30.03 19.78
CA ASP A 57 -17.50 29.16 18.94
C ASP A 57 -17.61 29.62 17.47
N PRO A 58 -16.49 29.92 16.79
CA PRO A 58 -16.50 30.28 15.38
C PRO A 58 -17.16 29.24 14.46
N LEU A 59 -17.20 27.97 14.85
CA LEU A 59 -17.89 26.92 14.11
C LEU A 59 -19.42 27.06 14.09
N ALA A 60 -19.99 27.97 14.90
CA ALA A 60 -21.39 28.33 14.84
C ALA A 60 -21.81 28.89 13.45
N ILE A 61 -20.86 29.42 12.68
CA ILE A 61 -21.08 29.95 11.32
C ILE A 61 -21.78 28.95 10.40
N ARG A 62 -21.62 27.64 10.65
CA ARG A 62 -22.29 26.56 9.89
C ARG A 62 -23.81 26.61 9.95
N PHE A 63 -24.39 27.28 10.95
CA PHE A 63 -25.83 27.36 11.18
C PHE A 63 -26.44 28.70 10.75
N PHE A 64 -25.64 29.59 10.16
CA PHE A 64 -26.09 30.92 9.74
C PHE A 64 -26.94 30.82 8.48
N ASN A 65 -27.89 31.76 8.32
CA ASN A 65 -28.57 31.91 7.04
C ASN A 65 -27.62 32.54 6.01
N PRO A 66 -27.77 32.26 4.69
CA PRO A 66 -26.88 32.80 3.67
C PRO A 66 -26.73 34.33 3.70
N GLU A 67 -27.81 35.05 4.04
CA GLU A 67 -27.84 36.51 4.09
C GLU A 67 -26.94 37.08 5.21
N GLN A 68 -26.60 36.27 6.21
CA GLN A 68 -25.80 36.66 7.37
C GLN A 68 -24.31 36.37 7.19
N LEU A 69 -23.95 35.58 6.18
CA LEU A 69 -22.57 35.28 5.85
C LEU A 69 -21.98 36.46 5.06
N THR A 70 -21.53 37.49 5.78
CA THR A 70 -20.78 38.62 5.19
C THR A 70 -19.27 38.40 5.30
N PRO A 71 -18.44 39.08 4.48
CA PRO A 71 -16.99 39.02 4.62
C PRO A 71 -16.51 39.41 6.03
N GLU A 72 -17.16 40.37 6.69
CA GLU A 72 -16.82 40.82 8.03
C GLU A 72 -17.09 39.73 9.08
N VAL A 73 -18.23 39.03 8.97
CA VAL A 73 -18.57 37.91 9.84
C VAL A 73 -17.59 36.75 9.65
N CYS A 74 -17.28 36.41 8.40
CA CYS A 74 -16.34 35.32 8.08
C CYS A 74 -14.92 35.62 8.57
N ASN A 75 -14.40 36.83 8.33
CA ASN A 75 -13.09 37.24 8.84
C ASN A 75 -13.05 37.25 10.38
N ARG A 76 -14.15 37.67 11.04
CA ARG A 76 -14.26 37.65 12.50
C ARG A 76 -14.24 36.23 13.06
N ALA A 77 -14.87 35.28 12.37
CA ALA A 77 -14.84 33.86 12.74
C ALA A 77 -13.39 33.32 12.68
N LEU A 78 -12.70 33.56 11.57
CA LEU A 78 -11.31 33.12 11.35
C LEU A 78 -10.32 33.76 12.33
N ALA A 79 -10.54 35.02 12.74
CA ALA A 79 -9.65 35.69 13.69
C ALA A 79 -9.72 35.11 15.13
N ARG A 80 -10.67 34.20 15.40
CA ARG A 80 -10.94 33.66 16.73
C ARG A 80 -10.61 32.18 16.88
N THR A 81 -10.15 31.51 15.83
CA THR A 81 -9.81 30.09 15.88
C THR A 81 -8.71 29.73 14.90
N ASP A 82 -7.90 28.75 15.27
CA ASP A 82 -6.95 28.08 14.37
C ASP A 82 -7.59 26.87 13.66
N ASP A 83 -8.84 26.54 13.97
CA ASP A 83 -9.59 25.42 13.38
C ASP A 83 -10.07 25.77 11.97
N LEU A 84 -9.39 25.20 10.97
CA LEU A 84 -9.68 25.43 9.56
C LEU A 84 -11.05 24.88 9.12
N ARG A 85 -11.73 24.04 9.90
CA ARG A 85 -13.08 23.54 9.55
C ARG A 85 -14.09 24.66 9.37
N VAL A 86 -13.83 25.85 9.92
CA VAL A 86 -14.62 27.08 9.67
C VAL A 86 -14.64 27.44 8.18
N LEU A 87 -13.55 27.21 7.44
CA LEU A 87 -13.44 27.53 6.02
C LEU A 87 -14.49 26.81 5.18
N ARG A 88 -14.90 25.59 5.55
CA ARG A 88 -15.94 24.81 4.84
C ARG A 88 -17.24 25.59 4.65
N TYR A 89 -17.52 26.52 5.54
CA TYR A 89 -18.76 27.30 5.59
C TYR A 89 -18.60 28.73 5.07
N ILE A 90 -17.40 29.14 4.65
CA ILE A 90 -17.12 30.49 4.18
C ILE A 90 -17.35 30.55 2.66
N PRO A 91 -18.31 31.37 2.17
CA PRO A 91 -18.67 31.42 0.76
C PRO A 91 -17.94 32.54 -0.01
N PHE A 92 -16.64 32.75 0.26
CA PHE A 92 -15.89 33.87 -0.30
C PHE A 92 -14.49 33.45 -0.76
N GLU A 93 -14.25 33.43 -2.08
CA GLU A 93 -12.95 33.08 -2.68
C GLU A 93 -11.79 33.93 -2.12
N GLU A 94 -11.99 35.25 -2.00
CA GLU A 94 -10.94 36.17 -1.53
C GLU A 94 -10.51 35.89 -0.07
N ILE A 95 -11.41 35.33 0.75
CA ILE A 95 -11.06 34.91 2.12
C ILE A 95 -10.22 33.64 2.08
N HIS A 96 -10.58 32.67 1.24
CA HIS A 96 -9.77 31.45 1.04
C HIS A 96 -8.37 31.80 0.55
N LEU A 97 -8.23 32.71 -0.43
CA LEU A 97 -6.93 33.17 -0.92
C LEU A 97 -6.10 33.88 0.15
N LYS A 98 -6.74 34.72 0.99
CA LYS A 98 -6.07 35.39 2.10
C LYS A 98 -5.54 34.39 3.13
N VAL A 99 -6.32 33.38 3.47
CA VAL A 99 -5.91 32.32 4.41
C VAL A 99 -4.80 31.48 3.79
N LEU A 100 -4.92 31.10 2.52
CA LEU A 100 -3.88 30.39 1.78
C LEU A 100 -2.54 31.13 1.89
N GLY A 101 -2.51 32.44 1.57
CA GLY A 101 -1.28 33.23 1.56
C GLY A 101 -0.61 33.44 2.94
N PHE A 102 -1.34 33.28 4.04
CA PHE A 102 -0.78 33.46 5.39
C PHE A 102 -0.53 32.13 6.13
N TYR A 103 -1.42 31.16 5.96
CA TYR A 103 -1.37 29.89 6.69
C TYR A 103 -0.43 28.87 6.03
N CYS A 104 -0.46 28.78 4.71
CA CYS A 104 0.21 27.72 3.95
C CYS A 104 1.71 28.02 3.81
N THR A 105 2.48 27.52 4.77
CA THR A 105 3.93 27.75 4.91
C THR A 105 4.77 26.49 4.69
N ASN A 106 4.11 25.33 4.59
CA ASN A 106 4.70 24.03 4.29
C ASN A 106 3.61 23.07 3.79
N TYR A 107 4.03 21.88 3.38
CA TYR A 107 3.15 20.83 2.87
C TYR A 107 1.96 20.52 3.79
N ASP A 108 2.23 20.19 5.06
CA ASP A 108 1.20 19.75 6.02
C ASP A 108 0.08 20.80 6.19
N LYS A 109 0.46 22.07 6.29
CA LYS A 109 -0.51 23.17 6.42
C LYS A 109 -1.27 23.43 5.13
N THR A 110 -0.62 23.29 3.97
CA THR A 110 -1.28 23.47 2.68
C THR A 110 -2.26 22.33 2.42
N PHE A 111 -1.90 21.11 2.81
CA PHE A 111 -2.78 19.95 2.78
C PHE A 111 -3.98 20.12 3.71
N ASP A 112 -3.76 20.51 4.98
CA ASP A 112 -4.85 20.76 5.95
C ASP A 112 -5.80 21.88 5.47
N PHE A 113 -5.26 22.93 4.84
CA PHE A 113 -6.07 23.95 4.18
C PHE A 113 -6.93 23.37 3.06
N LEU A 114 -6.34 22.57 2.17
CA LEU A 114 -7.05 21.96 1.05
C LEU A 114 -8.17 21.00 1.53
N GLU A 115 -7.95 20.25 2.61
CA GLU A 115 -8.97 19.35 3.18
C GLU A 115 -10.14 20.08 3.84
N ASN A 116 -9.93 21.33 4.29
CA ASN A 116 -10.90 22.08 5.08
C ASN A 116 -11.49 23.31 4.39
N MET A 117 -10.93 23.74 3.26
CA MET A 117 -11.52 24.83 2.49
C MET A 117 -12.91 24.45 1.96
N ASN A 118 -13.72 25.45 1.62
CA ASN A 118 -15.00 25.22 0.98
C ASN A 118 -14.75 24.68 -0.45
N PRO A 119 -15.18 23.44 -0.79
CA PRO A 119 -14.90 22.83 -2.08
C PRO A 119 -15.43 23.63 -3.28
N TRP A 120 -16.51 24.40 -3.09
CA TRP A 120 -17.04 25.26 -4.15
C TRP A 120 -16.12 26.40 -4.55
N PHE A 121 -15.18 26.75 -3.67
CA PHE A 121 -14.20 27.82 -3.88
C PHE A 121 -12.82 27.27 -4.20
N LEU A 122 -12.69 25.98 -4.49
CA LEU A 122 -11.50 25.42 -5.12
C LEU A 122 -11.53 25.74 -6.63
N THR A 123 -11.45 27.03 -6.94
CA THR A 123 -11.44 27.55 -8.31
C THR A 123 -10.10 27.27 -8.99
N PRO A 124 -10.00 27.39 -10.34
CA PRO A 124 -8.72 27.31 -11.02
C PRO A 124 -7.68 28.32 -10.53
N ARG A 125 -8.11 29.48 -10.00
CA ARG A 125 -7.23 30.48 -9.39
C ARG A 125 -6.65 29.95 -8.08
N VAL A 126 -7.50 29.48 -7.16
CA VAL A 126 -7.05 28.93 -5.87
C VAL A 126 -6.16 27.69 -6.08
N ALA A 127 -6.57 26.77 -6.97
CA ALA A 127 -5.79 25.59 -7.31
C ALA A 127 -4.39 25.93 -7.87
N ARG A 128 -4.28 26.97 -8.68
CA ARG A 128 -2.99 27.45 -9.18
C ARG A 128 -2.07 27.92 -8.06
N GLU A 129 -2.60 28.66 -7.08
CA GLU A 129 -1.82 29.13 -5.93
C GLU A 129 -1.37 27.96 -5.05
N ILE A 130 -2.26 27.00 -4.78
CA ILE A 130 -1.92 25.76 -4.06
C ILE A 130 -0.79 25.01 -4.77
N PHE A 131 -0.92 24.81 -6.09
CA PHE A 131 0.09 24.12 -6.89
C PHE A 131 1.41 24.89 -6.99
N ALA A 132 1.38 26.22 -6.90
CA ALA A 132 2.59 27.03 -6.90
C ALA A 132 3.39 26.88 -5.60
N LEU A 133 2.70 26.65 -4.47
CA LEU A 133 3.32 26.37 -3.18
C LEU A 133 3.81 24.92 -3.09
N GLU A 134 2.93 23.97 -3.41
CA GLU A 134 3.15 22.53 -3.22
C GLU A 134 2.71 21.75 -4.47
N PRO A 135 3.57 21.59 -5.49
CA PRO A 135 3.26 20.86 -6.73
C PRO A 135 2.80 19.41 -6.50
N GLU A 136 3.29 18.79 -5.43
CA GLU A 136 2.94 17.44 -4.98
C GLU A 136 1.44 17.29 -4.71
N LEU A 137 0.73 18.37 -4.37
CA LEU A 137 -0.73 18.35 -4.12
C LEU A 137 -1.58 18.30 -5.40
N PHE A 138 -0.97 18.27 -6.59
CA PHE A 138 -1.70 18.26 -7.86
C PHE A 138 -2.76 17.14 -7.94
N TYR A 139 -2.46 15.96 -7.40
CA TYR A 139 -3.40 14.84 -7.42
C TYR A 139 -4.59 15.02 -6.47
N ASN A 140 -4.46 15.86 -5.43
CA ASN A 140 -5.54 16.21 -4.51
C ASN A 140 -6.50 17.26 -5.09
N LEU A 141 -6.12 17.93 -6.17
CA LEU A 141 -6.96 18.94 -6.81
C LEU A 141 -8.06 18.28 -7.65
N PRO A 142 -9.29 18.84 -7.65
CA PRO A 142 -10.37 18.33 -8.48
C PRO A 142 -10.20 18.75 -9.94
N ASP A 143 -10.74 17.94 -10.86
CA ASP A 143 -10.53 18.12 -12.30
C ASP A 143 -11.07 19.43 -12.87
N HIS A 144 -12.13 19.99 -12.27
CA HIS A 144 -12.67 21.28 -12.69
C HIS A 144 -11.74 22.46 -12.35
N ALA A 145 -10.86 22.30 -11.36
CA ALA A 145 -9.91 23.32 -10.93
C ALA A 145 -8.56 23.22 -11.67
N LYS A 146 -8.25 22.07 -12.28
CA LYS A 146 -7.02 21.86 -13.05
C LYS A 146 -7.08 22.58 -14.41
N ASN A 147 -6.02 23.33 -14.72
CA ASN A 147 -5.80 23.98 -16.01
C ASN A 147 -4.63 23.34 -16.77
N GLU A 148 -4.50 23.69 -18.04
CA GLU A 148 -3.47 23.17 -18.95
C GLU A 148 -2.05 23.32 -18.41
N GLU A 149 -1.70 24.51 -17.91
CA GLU A 149 -0.35 24.81 -17.44
C GLU A 149 0.03 23.98 -16.22
N MET A 150 -0.90 23.78 -15.28
CA MET A 150 -0.68 22.90 -14.13
C MET A 150 -0.47 21.46 -14.58
N CYS A 151 -1.29 20.96 -15.51
CA CYS A 151 -1.16 19.60 -16.04
C CYS A 151 0.20 19.39 -16.72
N ARG A 152 0.62 20.36 -17.55
CA ARG A 152 1.91 20.34 -18.24
C ARG A 152 3.07 20.34 -17.26
N ARG A 153 3.04 21.21 -16.25
CA ARG A 153 4.10 21.29 -15.22
C ARG A 153 4.16 20.02 -14.38
N ALA A 154 3.01 19.49 -13.95
CA ALA A 154 2.95 18.25 -13.17
C ALA A 154 3.58 17.07 -13.94
N VAL A 155 3.17 16.88 -15.20
CA VAL A 155 3.72 15.84 -16.08
C VAL A 155 5.22 16.04 -16.36
N TRP A 156 5.67 17.28 -16.48
CA TRP A 156 7.10 17.57 -16.70
C TRP A 156 7.97 17.14 -15.52
N HIS A 157 7.49 17.30 -14.28
CA HIS A 157 8.19 16.85 -13.08
C HIS A 157 8.21 15.32 -12.96
N ASP A 158 7.05 14.68 -13.14
CA ASP A 158 6.93 13.23 -13.21
C ASP A 158 5.83 12.84 -14.20
N GLY A 159 6.20 12.11 -15.24
CA GLY A 159 5.27 11.64 -16.27
C GLY A 159 4.12 10.79 -15.72
N SER A 160 4.30 10.16 -14.56
CA SER A 160 3.25 9.37 -13.90
C SER A 160 2.02 10.22 -13.50
N TYR A 161 2.17 11.54 -13.38
CA TYR A 161 1.08 12.46 -13.04
C TYR A 161 0.03 12.56 -14.15
N LEU A 162 0.29 12.03 -15.35
CA LEU A 162 -0.72 11.89 -16.41
C LEU A 162 -1.98 11.17 -15.91
N GLN A 163 -1.86 10.27 -14.93
CA GLN A 163 -3.00 9.58 -14.31
C GLN A 163 -4.01 10.53 -13.65
N TYR A 164 -3.55 11.71 -13.20
CA TYR A 164 -4.36 12.72 -12.52
C TYR A 164 -4.73 13.89 -13.43
N VAL A 165 -4.32 13.86 -14.70
CA VAL A 165 -4.67 14.89 -15.68
C VAL A 165 -6.09 14.64 -16.19
N PRO A 166 -7.00 15.64 -16.20
CA PRO A 166 -8.33 15.51 -16.78
C PRO A 166 -8.24 15.14 -18.28
N GLU A 167 -9.15 14.29 -18.77
CA GLU A 167 -9.13 13.82 -20.17
C GLU A 167 -9.05 14.95 -21.21
N LYS A 168 -9.73 16.08 -20.96
CA LYS A 168 -9.69 17.27 -21.84
C LYS A 168 -8.29 17.86 -22.06
N TRP A 169 -7.34 17.59 -21.15
CA TRP A 169 -5.97 18.10 -21.20
C TRP A 169 -4.96 17.03 -21.65
N LYS A 170 -5.37 15.77 -21.84
CA LYS A 170 -4.50 14.69 -22.31
C LYS A 170 -4.30 14.75 -23.83
N THR A 171 -3.67 15.81 -24.31
CA THR A 171 -3.33 15.91 -25.73
C THR A 171 -2.25 14.88 -26.11
N PRO A 172 -2.14 14.48 -27.39
CA PRO A 172 -1.07 13.60 -27.84
C PRO A 172 0.32 14.09 -27.45
N GLU A 173 0.56 15.40 -27.51
CA GLU A 173 1.85 16.02 -27.16
C GLU A 173 2.17 15.84 -25.67
N LEU A 174 1.20 16.12 -24.78
CA LEU A 174 1.37 15.94 -23.34
C LEU A 174 1.58 14.46 -22.99
N CYS A 175 0.83 13.56 -23.64
CA CYS A 175 0.96 12.13 -23.46
C CYS A 175 2.36 11.63 -23.84
N MET A 176 2.89 12.08 -24.98
CA MET A 176 4.24 11.69 -25.42
C MET A 176 5.32 12.27 -24.50
N GLU A 177 5.17 13.50 -24.00
CA GLU A 177 6.08 14.05 -22.99
C GLU A 177 6.03 13.23 -21.69
N ALA A 178 4.83 12.84 -21.24
CA ALA A 178 4.66 12.00 -20.06
C ALA A 178 5.41 10.66 -20.20
N ILE A 179 5.31 10.01 -21.35
CA ILE A 179 6.00 8.73 -21.61
C ILE A 179 7.53 8.90 -21.57
N ARG A 180 8.06 9.99 -22.13
CA ARG A 180 9.51 10.28 -22.08
C ARG A 180 10.02 10.46 -20.65
N ARG A 181 9.18 10.99 -19.76
CA ARG A 181 9.50 11.19 -18.34
C ARG A 181 9.32 9.93 -17.51
N SER A 182 8.30 9.15 -17.80
CA SER A 182 7.97 7.94 -17.06
C SER A 182 7.26 6.92 -17.95
N PRO A 183 7.83 5.71 -18.13
CA PRO A 183 7.15 4.61 -18.80
C PRO A 183 5.73 4.38 -18.30
N TYR A 184 5.48 4.53 -17.00
CA TYR A 184 4.18 4.26 -16.37
C TYR A 184 3.05 5.18 -16.87
N ALA A 185 3.37 6.29 -17.54
CA ALA A 185 2.37 7.13 -18.20
C ALA A 185 1.57 6.39 -19.28
N ILE A 186 2.14 5.35 -19.90
CA ILE A 186 1.52 4.57 -20.99
C ILE A 186 0.17 3.96 -20.56
N ALA A 187 0.05 3.53 -19.31
CA ALA A 187 -1.19 2.96 -18.79
C ALA A 187 -2.34 3.98 -18.72
N HIS A 188 -2.00 5.27 -18.64
CA HIS A 188 -2.93 6.38 -18.39
C HIS A 188 -3.24 7.23 -19.63
N LEU A 189 -2.79 6.78 -20.81
CA LEU A 189 -3.17 7.38 -22.08
C LEU A 189 -4.69 7.40 -22.27
N PRO A 190 -5.25 8.36 -23.04
CA PRO A 190 -6.62 8.30 -23.49
C PRO A 190 -6.90 7.01 -24.27
N GLU A 191 -8.10 6.44 -24.11
CA GLU A 191 -8.49 5.20 -24.81
C GLU A 191 -8.32 5.29 -26.33
N SER A 192 -8.58 6.48 -26.91
CA SER A 192 -8.42 6.72 -28.35
C SER A 192 -6.98 6.59 -28.86
N MET A 193 -5.98 6.70 -27.99
CA MET A 193 -4.56 6.53 -28.35
C MET A 193 -4.07 5.09 -28.15
N LYS A 194 -4.73 4.31 -27.30
CA LYS A 194 -4.27 2.96 -26.95
C LYS A 194 -4.42 2.02 -28.12
N SER A 195 -3.30 1.47 -28.59
CA SER A 195 -3.29 0.43 -29.62
C SER A 195 -2.06 -0.48 -29.48
N PRO A 196 -2.15 -1.76 -29.90
CA PRO A 196 -1.00 -2.65 -29.93
C PRO A 196 0.18 -2.08 -30.74
N ASP A 197 -0.10 -1.40 -31.85
CA ASP A 197 0.92 -0.79 -32.71
C ASP A 197 1.65 0.37 -32.02
N LEU A 198 0.93 1.23 -31.28
CA LEU A 198 1.54 2.27 -30.47
C LEU A 198 2.42 1.66 -29.38
N TYR A 199 1.93 0.65 -28.64
CA TYR A 199 2.74 0.03 -27.59
C TYR A 199 4.02 -0.60 -28.12
N MET A 200 3.95 -1.29 -29.27
CA MET A 200 5.14 -1.86 -29.91
C MET A 200 6.11 -0.77 -30.36
N SER A 201 5.62 0.34 -30.95
CA SER A 201 6.50 1.43 -31.37
C SER A 201 7.19 2.12 -30.19
N LEU A 202 6.49 2.31 -29.07
CA LEU A 202 7.05 2.86 -27.83
C LEU A 202 8.12 1.93 -27.23
N VAL A 203 7.91 0.61 -27.23
CA VAL A 203 8.90 -0.37 -26.76
C VAL A 203 10.14 -0.38 -27.65
N ARG A 204 9.96 -0.22 -28.97
CA ARG A 204 11.07 -0.08 -29.93
C ARG A 204 11.82 1.25 -29.75
N GLU A 205 11.17 2.31 -29.33
CA GLU A 205 11.87 3.56 -29.01
C GLU A 205 12.70 3.37 -27.73
N ASN A 206 12.09 2.84 -26.67
CA ASN A 206 12.74 2.56 -25.39
C ASN A 206 12.22 1.23 -24.78
N PRO A 207 13.07 0.20 -24.62
CA PRO A 207 12.68 -1.09 -24.03
C PRO A 207 11.98 -0.98 -22.66
N GLN A 208 12.33 0.03 -21.86
CA GLN A 208 11.72 0.23 -20.54
C GLN A 208 10.25 0.64 -20.60
N ASN A 209 9.75 1.10 -21.75
CA ASN A 209 8.33 1.39 -21.97
C ASN A 209 7.45 0.15 -21.76
N LEU A 210 8.01 -1.06 -21.87
CA LEU A 210 7.28 -2.29 -21.56
C LEU A 210 6.70 -2.29 -20.13
N LYS A 211 7.38 -1.64 -19.17
CA LYS A 211 6.88 -1.50 -17.78
C LYS A 211 5.54 -0.78 -17.72
N GLY A 212 5.33 0.19 -18.59
CA GLY A 212 4.13 1.01 -18.66
C GLY A 212 3.00 0.44 -19.49
N VAL A 213 3.29 -0.47 -20.42
CA VAL A 213 2.26 -1.15 -21.20
C VAL A 213 1.36 -1.94 -20.24
N PRO A 214 0.01 -1.78 -20.31
CA PRO A 214 -0.92 -2.54 -19.49
C PRO A 214 -0.69 -4.04 -19.64
N ARG A 215 -0.78 -4.81 -18.54
CA ARG A 215 -0.36 -6.23 -18.52
C ARG A 215 -1.10 -7.07 -19.55
N GLU A 216 -2.40 -6.84 -19.69
CA GLU A 216 -3.29 -7.48 -20.65
C GLU A 216 -2.99 -7.15 -22.12
N ALA A 217 -2.27 -6.05 -22.37
CA ALA A 217 -1.88 -5.61 -23.71
C ALA A 217 -0.44 -6.00 -24.07
N ARG A 218 0.34 -6.56 -23.14
CA ARG A 218 1.72 -7.00 -23.41
C ARG A 218 1.70 -8.28 -24.23
N THR A 219 2.44 -8.28 -25.33
CA THR A 219 2.60 -9.47 -26.16
C THR A 219 3.98 -10.13 -25.93
N PRO A 220 4.13 -11.43 -26.25
CA PRO A 220 5.42 -12.10 -26.25
C PRO A 220 6.45 -11.41 -27.16
N GLU A 221 6.01 -10.86 -28.29
CA GLU A 221 6.88 -10.12 -29.23
C GLU A 221 7.44 -8.85 -28.59
N MET A 222 6.61 -8.08 -27.87
CA MET A 222 7.09 -6.89 -27.14
C MET A 222 8.09 -7.28 -26.05
N SER A 223 7.83 -8.37 -25.34
CA SER A 223 8.73 -8.89 -24.30
C SER A 223 10.08 -9.29 -24.91
N ARG A 224 10.08 -9.98 -26.05
CA ARG A 224 11.30 -10.38 -26.76
C ARG A 224 12.07 -9.16 -27.28
N GLU A 225 11.42 -8.21 -27.93
CA GLU A 225 12.05 -6.96 -28.40
C GLU A 225 12.75 -6.21 -27.25
N ALA A 226 12.04 -6.04 -26.12
CA ALA A 226 12.61 -5.36 -24.95
C ALA A 226 13.77 -6.15 -24.34
N PHE A 227 13.63 -7.47 -24.22
CA PHE A 227 14.64 -8.36 -23.66
C PHE A 227 15.94 -8.35 -24.48
N GLU A 228 15.85 -8.55 -25.79
CA GLU A 228 17.01 -8.59 -26.69
C GLU A 228 17.80 -7.28 -26.67
N ARG A 229 17.14 -6.14 -26.44
CA ARG A 229 17.78 -4.82 -26.41
C ARG A 229 18.31 -4.39 -25.05
N THR A 230 17.97 -5.12 -24.00
CA THR A 230 18.43 -4.88 -22.62
C THR A 230 19.33 -6.05 -22.23
N TYR A 231 18.79 -7.03 -21.50
CA TYR A 231 19.51 -8.20 -21.02
C TYR A 231 20.22 -8.99 -22.14
N GLY A 232 19.62 -9.08 -23.33
CA GLY A 232 20.23 -9.72 -24.49
C GLY A 232 21.56 -9.09 -24.93
N LYS A 233 21.69 -7.76 -24.80
CA LYS A 233 22.91 -6.99 -25.10
C LYS A 233 23.85 -6.85 -23.91
N ASP A 234 23.31 -6.60 -22.73
CA ASP A 234 24.04 -6.44 -21.48
C ASP A 234 23.46 -7.39 -20.42
N LYS A 235 24.21 -8.44 -20.09
CA LYS A 235 23.82 -9.48 -19.12
C LYS A 235 23.72 -8.98 -17.67
N THR A 236 23.89 -7.68 -17.42
CA THR A 236 23.66 -7.04 -16.12
C THR A 236 22.42 -6.13 -16.11
N ASP A 237 21.79 -5.90 -17.27
CA ASP A 237 20.60 -5.07 -17.40
C ASP A 237 19.32 -5.87 -17.11
N PHE A 238 18.91 -5.84 -15.84
CA PHE A 238 17.66 -6.45 -15.39
C PHE A 238 16.44 -5.50 -15.49
N SER A 239 16.58 -4.35 -16.17
CA SER A 239 15.61 -3.27 -16.10
C SER A 239 14.19 -3.69 -16.53
N VAL A 240 14.04 -4.61 -17.48
CA VAL A 240 12.73 -5.02 -18.02
C VAL A 240 12.23 -6.38 -17.52
N ILE A 241 13.01 -7.11 -16.71
CA ILE A 241 12.73 -8.51 -16.35
C ILE A 241 11.36 -8.67 -15.68
N SER A 242 10.99 -7.78 -14.77
CA SER A 242 9.67 -7.81 -14.12
C SER A 242 8.52 -7.45 -15.06
N ALA A 243 8.80 -6.82 -16.21
CA ALA A 243 7.80 -6.40 -17.17
C ALA A 243 7.50 -7.46 -18.25
N LEU A 244 8.33 -8.51 -18.35
CA LEU A 244 8.15 -9.59 -19.32
C LEU A 244 6.83 -10.33 -19.12
N SER A 245 6.34 -10.94 -20.20
CA SER A 245 5.12 -11.76 -20.20
C SER A 245 5.41 -13.26 -20.35
N ASP A 246 6.64 -13.62 -20.72
CA ASP A 246 7.05 -15.00 -20.98
C ASP A 246 8.06 -15.48 -19.91
N PRO A 247 7.69 -16.45 -19.04
CA PRO A 247 8.60 -17.03 -18.06
C PRO A 247 9.83 -17.72 -18.67
N ALA A 248 9.78 -18.16 -19.94
CA ALA A 248 10.91 -18.81 -20.58
C ALA A 248 12.13 -17.88 -20.71
N LEU A 249 11.89 -16.58 -20.91
CA LEU A 249 12.95 -15.55 -20.92
C LEU A 249 13.56 -15.36 -19.53
N VAL A 250 12.74 -15.42 -18.48
CA VAL A 250 13.22 -15.34 -17.09
C VAL A 250 14.04 -16.58 -16.73
N LEU A 251 13.59 -17.77 -17.13
CA LEU A 251 14.33 -19.01 -16.96
C LEU A 251 15.70 -18.96 -17.68
N GLN A 252 15.74 -18.41 -18.89
CA GLN A 252 17.00 -18.19 -19.62
C GLN A 252 17.97 -17.32 -18.80
N VAL A 253 17.49 -16.23 -18.20
CA VAL A 253 18.32 -15.36 -17.35
C VAL A 253 18.91 -16.14 -16.18
N PHE A 254 18.11 -16.91 -15.45
CA PHE A 254 18.64 -17.71 -14.33
C PHE A 254 19.66 -18.75 -14.76
N ARG A 255 19.46 -19.40 -15.92
CA ARG A 255 20.44 -20.36 -16.47
C ARG A 255 21.79 -19.71 -16.78
N GLU A 256 21.78 -18.48 -17.26
CA GLU A 256 22.99 -17.74 -17.65
C GLU A 256 23.71 -17.03 -16.49
N GLN A 257 23.08 -16.89 -15.33
CA GLN A 257 23.68 -16.21 -14.17
C GLN A 257 24.13 -17.22 -13.11
N ASP A 258 25.39 -17.14 -12.69
CA ASP A 258 25.95 -18.01 -11.63
C ASP A 258 26.33 -17.25 -10.36
N ASP A 259 26.30 -15.92 -10.38
CA ASP A 259 26.64 -15.08 -9.22
C ASP A 259 25.46 -15.02 -8.22
N PRO A 260 25.63 -15.51 -6.98
CA PRO A 260 24.59 -15.50 -5.94
C PRO A 260 23.96 -14.12 -5.74
N GLN A 261 24.77 -13.05 -5.74
CA GLN A 261 24.25 -11.70 -5.52
C GLN A 261 23.31 -11.24 -6.64
N LYS A 262 23.60 -11.62 -7.88
CA LYS A 262 22.71 -11.34 -9.02
C LYS A 262 21.45 -12.19 -9.00
N ILE A 263 21.55 -13.45 -8.58
CA ILE A 263 20.40 -14.36 -8.41
C ILE A 263 19.41 -13.78 -7.40
N HIS A 264 19.89 -13.34 -6.23
CA HIS A 264 19.08 -12.66 -5.22
C HIS A 264 18.48 -11.35 -5.75
N ARG A 265 19.27 -10.52 -6.45
CA ARG A 265 18.79 -9.28 -7.07
C ARG A 265 17.71 -9.53 -8.13
N LEU A 266 17.80 -10.62 -8.89
CA LEU A 266 16.78 -10.99 -9.87
C LEU A 266 15.46 -11.34 -9.19
N MET A 267 15.49 -12.17 -8.14
CA MET A 267 14.30 -12.47 -7.35
C MET A 267 13.72 -11.21 -6.69
N SER A 268 14.58 -10.32 -6.20
CA SER A 268 14.17 -9.03 -5.64
C SER A 268 13.56 -8.08 -6.67
N VAL A 269 13.62 -8.34 -7.97
CA VAL A 269 12.90 -7.55 -9.00
C VAL A 269 11.63 -8.29 -9.45
N LEU A 270 11.65 -9.61 -9.48
CA LEU A 270 10.52 -10.46 -9.86
C LEU A 270 9.35 -10.42 -8.88
N HIS A 271 9.52 -9.93 -7.65
CA HIS A 271 8.40 -9.70 -6.73
C HIS A 271 7.32 -8.77 -7.32
N LEU A 272 7.68 -7.88 -8.25
CA LEU A 272 6.77 -6.99 -8.98
C LEU A 272 5.86 -7.75 -9.96
N ASN A 273 6.25 -8.96 -10.37
CA ASN A 273 5.47 -9.84 -11.24
C ASN A 273 5.69 -11.32 -10.90
N ARG A 274 5.11 -11.75 -9.78
CA ARG A 274 5.25 -13.11 -9.23
C ARG A 274 4.82 -14.23 -10.19
N ARG A 275 4.01 -13.93 -11.21
CA ARG A 275 3.57 -14.91 -12.22
C ARG A 275 4.73 -15.44 -13.08
N LEU A 276 5.82 -14.70 -13.16
CA LEU A 276 7.03 -15.12 -13.88
C LEU A 276 7.88 -16.12 -13.10
N VAL A 277 7.67 -16.25 -11.80
CA VAL A 277 8.37 -17.24 -10.97
C VAL A 277 7.57 -18.54 -11.00
N THR A 278 7.75 -19.30 -12.08
CA THR A 278 7.21 -20.66 -12.22
C THR A 278 8.04 -21.64 -11.38
N GLU A 279 7.54 -22.87 -11.22
CA GLU A 279 8.31 -23.96 -10.57
C GLU A 279 9.68 -24.14 -11.25
N GLU A 280 9.76 -24.10 -12.58
CA GLU A 280 11.03 -24.25 -13.31
C GLU A 280 12.02 -23.14 -12.99
N VAL A 281 11.56 -21.89 -12.92
CA VAL A 281 12.40 -20.73 -12.56
C VAL A 281 12.86 -20.85 -11.11
N ALA A 282 11.96 -21.21 -10.19
CA ALA A 282 12.27 -21.42 -8.79
C ALA A 282 13.31 -22.55 -8.60
N LEU A 283 13.14 -23.67 -9.30
CA LEU A 283 14.09 -24.79 -9.27
C LEU A 283 15.46 -24.39 -9.78
N GLU A 284 15.54 -23.68 -10.90
CA GLU A 284 16.82 -23.23 -11.45
C GLU A 284 17.54 -22.30 -10.47
N ALA A 285 16.82 -21.34 -9.88
CA ALA A 285 17.40 -20.42 -8.91
C ALA A 285 17.94 -21.15 -7.67
N VAL A 286 17.13 -22.05 -7.08
CA VAL A 286 17.50 -22.81 -5.88
C VAL A 286 18.67 -23.77 -6.12
N ARG A 287 18.79 -24.35 -7.32
CA ARG A 287 19.94 -25.20 -7.68
C ARG A 287 21.26 -24.45 -7.69
N LYS A 288 21.22 -23.16 -8.03
CA LYS A 288 22.41 -22.30 -8.07
C LYS A 288 22.75 -21.70 -6.72
N ASP A 289 21.72 -21.29 -5.97
CA ASP A 289 21.87 -20.86 -4.59
C ASP A 289 20.62 -21.23 -3.79
N ALA A 290 20.76 -22.18 -2.85
CA ALA A 290 19.67 -22.61 -1.98
C ALA A 290 19.12 -21.46 -1.13
N GLY A 291 19.96 -20.48 -0.78
CA GLY A 291 19.62 -19.30 0.02
C GLY A 291 18.52 -18.44 -0.59
N VAL A 292 18.36 -18.50 -1.93
CA VAL A 292 17.34 -17.73 -2.65
C VAL A 292 15.90 -18.15 -2.31
N LEU A 293 15.70 -19.31 -1.66
CA LEU A 293 14.36 -19.76 -1.24
C LEU A 293 13.62 -18.70 -0.41
N TYR A 294 14.36 -17.91 0.39
CA TYR A 294 13.79 -16.80 1.15
C TYR A 294 13.07 -15.76 0.27
N ASP A 295 13.57 -15.50 -0.94
CA ASP A 295 13.03 -14.49 -1.85
C ASP A 295 11.95 -15.06 -2.79
N ILE A 296 11.79 -16.39 -2.83
CA ILE A 296 10.83 -17.04 -3.73
C ILE A 296 9.39 -16.85 -3.20
N PRO A 297 8.43 -16.41 -4.04
CA PRO A 297 7.03 -16.35 -3.66
C PRO A 297 6.53 -17.72 -3.19
N GLN A 298 5.82 -17.75 -2.06
CA GLN A 298 5.30 -19.01 -1.48
C GLN A 298 4.48 -19.85 -2.47
N THR A 299 3.76 -19.22 -3.40
CA THR A 299 2.99 -19.90 -4.46
C THR A 299 3.85 -20.68 -5.46
N ALA A 300 5.14 -20.38 -5.55
CA ALA A 300 6.09 -21.05 -6.44
C ALA A 300 6.95 -22.11 -5.72
N ILE A 301 6.83 -22.22 -4.39
CA ILE A 301 7.51 -23.25 -3.60
C ILE A 301 6.69 -24.53 -3.69
N THR A 302 7.11 -25.44 -4.58
CA THR A 302 6.54 -26.78 -4.71
C THR A 302 7.29 -27.79 -3.83
N PRO A 303 6.80 -29.03 -3.65
CA PRO A 303 7.54 -30.06 -2.92
C PRO A 303 8.97 -30.27 -3.47
N LEU A 304 9.14 -30.22 -4.79
CA LEU A 304 10.44 -30.41 -5.43
C LEU A 304 11.37 -29.21 -5.20
N VAL A 305 10.86 -27.99 -5.25
CA VAL A 305 11.63 -26.76 -4.93
C VAL A 305 12.09 -26.79 -3.48
N ALA A 306 11.18 -27.12 -2.56
CA ALA A 306 11.47 -27.23 -1.13
C ALA A 306 12.52 -28.31 -0.84
N ASP A 307 12.36 -29.50 -1.42
CA ASP A 307 13.32 -30.60 -1.28
C ASP A 307 14.71 -30.20 -1.78
N THR A 308 14.77 -29.63 -2.99
CA THR A 308 16.04 -29.17 -3.59
C THR A 308 16.73 -28.11 -2.71
N ALA A 309 15.97 -27.14 -2.19
CA ALA A 309 16.53 -26.07 -1.36
C ALA A 309 17.10 -26.57 -0.05
N VAL A 310 16.35 -27.38 0.70
CA VAL A 310 16.81 -27.90 2.00
C VAL A 310 17.97 -28.87 1.83
N ARG A 311 18.00 -29.66 0.74
CA ARG A 311 19.16 -30.52 0.44
C ARG A 311 20.41 -29.71 0.13
N GLY A 312 20.27 -28.54 -0.49
CA GLY A 312 21.37 -27.60 -0.75
C GLY A 312 21.84 -26.83 0.50
N ASP A 313 20.92 -26.31 1.30
CA ASP A 313 21.19 -25.71 2.61
C ASP A 313 20.07 -26.10 3.60
N PRO A 314 20.37 -26.95 4.60
CA PRO A 314 19.37 -27.42 5.56
C PRO A 314 18.64 -26.31 6.32
N ARG A 315 19.27 -25.13 6.47
CA ARG A 315 18.66 -23.96 7.14
C ARG A 315 17.48 -23.38 6.37
N MET A 316 17.31 -23.74 5.09
CA MET A 316 16.17 -23.31 4.28
C MET A 316 14.84 -23.90 4.75
N ILE A 317 14.86 -24.93 5.60
CA ILE A 317 13.64 -25.52 6.20
C ILE A 317 12.76 -24.47 6.91
N GLN A 318 13.36 -23.38 7.42
CA GLN A 318 12.64 -22.29 8.06
C GLN A 318 11.68 -21.56 7.09
N TRP A 319 12.03 -21.51 5.80
CA TRP A 319 11.29 -20.81 4.73
C TRP A 319 10.36 -21.72 3.93
N VAL A 320 10.43 -23.04 4.15
CA VAL A 320 9.52 -24.02 3.53
C VAL A 320 8.11 -23.90 4.16
N PRO A 321 7.04 -23.80 3.37
CA PRO A 321 5.66 -23.83 3.86
C PRO A 321 5.39 -25.04 4.75
N ARG A 322 4.60 -24.89 5.83
CA ARG A 322 4.41 -25.94 6.84
C ARG A 322 3.86 -27.23 6.23
N GLU A 323 2.93 -27.09 5.29
CA GLU A 323 2.29 -28.15 4.54
C GLU A 323 3.24 -28.95 3.64
N LEU A 324 4.41 -28.40 3.31
CA LEU A 324 5.43 -29.07 2.48
C LEU A 324 6.56 -29.69 3.31
N ARG A 325 6.55 -29.54 4.64
CA ARG A 325 7.57 -30.08 5.54
C ARG A 325 7.31 -31.56 5.80
N THR A 326 7.82 -32.41 4.91
CA THR A 326 7.75 -33.87 5.09
C THR A 326 8.66 -34.33 6.21
N ALA A 327 8.37 -35.52 6.76
CA ALA A 327 9.21 -36.14 7.78
C ALA A 327 10.67 -36.30 7.33
N ASP A 328 10.90 -36.73 6.09
CA ASP A 328 12.24 -36.88 5.51
C ASP A 328 13.00 -35.56 5.50
N LEU A 329 12.36 -34.49 5.01
CA LEU A 329 12.95 -33.16 4.89
C LEU A 329 13.32 -32.57 6.26
N CYS A 330 12.40 -32.68 7.21
CA CYS A 330 12.59 -32.23 8.58
C CYS A 330 13.71 -32.98 9.30
N LEU A 331 13.76 -34.30 9.18
CA LEU A 331 14.79 -35.12 9.82
C LEU A 331 16.15 -34.94 9.17
N TYR A 332 16.21 -34.76 7.85
CA TYR A 332 17.43 -34.39 7.15
C TYR A 332 18.00 -33.07 7.70
N ALA A 333 17.14 -32.05 7.87
CA ALA A 333 17.57 -30.76 8.40
C ALA A 333 18.02 -30.82 9.86
N GLU A 334 17.26 -31.51 10.73
CA GLU A 334 17.63 -31.73 12.15
C GLU A 334 18.95 -32.50 12.29
N ALA A 335 19.19 -33.49 11.42
CA ALA A 335 20.42 -34.27 11.44
C ALA A 335 21.66 -33.44 11.09
N ALA A 336 21.53 -32.45 10.19
CA ALA A 336 22.60 -31.53 9.86
C ALA A 336 22.79 -30.45 10.96
N HIS A 337 21.70 -29.94 11.51
CA HIS A 337 21.66 -28.83 12.47
C HIS A 337 20.61 -29.09 13.56
N PRO A 338 21.00 -29.57 14.76
CA PRO A 338 20.06 -29.93 15.82
C PRO A 338 19.12 -28.80 16.27
N GLU A 339 19.56 -27.54 16.13
CA GLU A 339 18.77 -26.34 16.41
C GLU A 339 17.54 -26.19 15.50
N LEU A 340 17.54 -26.82 14.31
CA LEU A 340 16.42 -26.78 13.38
C LEU A 340 15.26 -27.69 13.79
N ARG A 341 15.38 -28.43 14.91
CA ARG A 341 14.29 -29.24 15.48
C ARG A 341 12.99 -28.46 15.69
N VAL A 342 13.08 -27.15 15.91
CA VAL A 342 11.91 -26.26 16.05
C VAL A 342 10.98 -26.27 14.81
N TYR A 343 11.50 -26.67 13.65
CA TYR A 343 10.74 -26.73 12.40
C TYR A 343 10.14 -28.11 12.11
N VAL A 344 10.39 -29.11 12.95
CA VAL A 344 9.84 -30.46 12.85
C VAL A 344 8.44 -30.49 13.47
N PRO A 345 7.37 -30.79 12.72
CA PRO A 345 6.02 -30.89 13.27
C PRO A 345 5.92 -31.94 14.41
N ASP A 346 5.13 -31.64 15.45
CA ASP A 346 4.97 -32.51 16.62
C ASP A 346 4.47 -33.92 16.30
N GLU A 347 3.72 -34.06 15.22
CA GLU A 347 3.22 -35.35 14.71
C GLU A 347 4.40 -36.24 14.25
N ILE A 348 5.33 -35.67 13.48
CA ILE A 348 6.55 -36.34 13.01
C ILE A 348 7.48 -36.62 14.20
N ALA A 349 7.62 -35.67 15.13
CA ALA A 349 8.45 -35.85 16.32
C ALA A 349 7.98 -37.03 17.19
N ARG A 350 6.67 -37.26 17.28
CA ARG A 350 6.08 -38.38 18.04
C ARG A 350 6.34 -39.75 17.39
N ASP A 351 6.26 -39.84 16.06
CA ASP A 351 6.51 -41.10 15.33
C ASP A 351 7.98 -41.55 15.36
N VAL A 352 8.91 -40.60 15.39
CA VAL A 352 10.35 -40.87 15.52
C VAL A 352 10.72 -41.31 16.95
N ILE A 353 10.07 -40.74 17.97
CA ILE A 353 10.24 -41.17 19.37
C ILE A 353 9.67 -42.57 19.53
N SER A 354 8.46 -42.84 19.01
CA SER A 354 7.81 -44.15 18.98
C SER A 354 8.75 -45.23 18.41
N THR A 355 9.29 -45.03 17.21
CA THR A 355 10.20 -45.97 16.55
C THR A 355 11.54 -46.13 17.28
N ARG A 356 12.14 -45.06 17.82
CA ARG A 356 13.36 -45.15 18.64
C ARG A 356 13.12 -45.87 19.97
N SER A 357 11.94 -45.74 20.59
CA SER A 357 11.56 -46.52 21.77
C SER A 357 11.37 -48.01 21.45
N THR A 358 10.78 -48.36 20.30
CA THR A 358 10.60 -49.77 19.90
C THR A 358 11.94 -50.48 19.64
N VAL A 359 12.93 -49.79 19.06
CA VAL A 359 14.30 -50.32 18.89
C VAL A 359 15.05 -50.44 20.23
N ARG A 360 14.71 -49.61 21.22
CA ARG A 360 15.25 -49.73 22.59
C ARG A 360 14.62 -50.90 23.36
N TRP A 361 13.35 -51.22 23.10
CA TRP A 361 12.68 -52.39 23.68
C TRP A 361 13.19 -53.73 23.12
N THR A 362 13.56 -53.82 21.85
CA THR A 362 14.15 -55.05 21.29
C THR A 362 15.58 -55.32 21.79
N ARG A 363 16.34 -54.30 22.21
CA ARG A 363 17.66 -54.49 22.85
C ARG A 363 17.58 -54.89 24.34
N ASN A 364 16.48 -54.60 25.04
CA ASN A 364 16.35 -54.92 26.48
C ASN A 364 15.63 -56.24 26.79
N CYS A 365 15.01 -56.92 25.81
CA CYS A 365 14.40 -58.24 26.01
C CYS A 365 15.36 -59.43 25.78
N GLY A 366 16.66 -59.19 25.53
CA GLY A 366 17.67 -60.22 25.27
C GLY A 366 18.53 -60.64 26.47
N SER A 367 18.13 -60.33 27.71
CA SER A 367 18.91 -60.78 28.89
C SER A 367 18.04 -61.07 30.10
N ARG A 368 17.58 -62.32 30.23
CA ARG A 368 17.42 -63.08 31.51
C ARG A 368 16.62 -64.36 31.26
N SER A 369 17.31 -65.48 31.15
CA SER A 369 17.02 -66.72 31.90
C SER A 369 17.85 -67.88 31.34
N ASN A 370 18.94 -68.20 32.04
CA ASN A 370 19.22 -69.58 32.44
C ASN A 370 20.43 -69.60 33.38
N THR A 371 20.13 -69.61 34.67
CA THR A 371 21.02 -70.12 35.72
C THR A 371 20.69 -71.60 35.91
N ASN A 372 21.62 -72.50 35.59
CA ASN A 372 21.92 -73.65 36.45
C ASN A 372 23.20 -74.40 36.03
N ASN A 373 24.15 -74.41 36.97
CA ASN A 373 25.14 -75.44 37.32
C ASN A 373 25.76 -76.31 36.21
N THR A 374 27.06 -76.12 35.96
CA THR A 374 28.15 -76.98 36.49
C THR A 374 29.52 -76.48 36.00
N ARG A 375 30.51 -76.47 36.90
CA ARG A 375 31.96 -76.30 36.65
C ARG A 375 32.61 -77.70 36.80
N PRO A 376 33.91 -77.93 36.48
CA PRO A 376 34.90 -77.09 35.78
C PRO A 376 35.76 -77.85 34.73
N SER A 377 36.57 -77.13 33.95
CA SER A 377 38.04 -77.35 33.82
C SER A 377 38.61 -77.08 32.41
N THR A 378 39.66 -76.23 32.42
CA THR A 378 40.88 -76.26 31.60
C THR A 378 40.82 -76.72 30.14
N ARG A 379 41.14 -75.83 29.18
CA ARG A 379 42.48 -75.74 28.53
C ARG A 379 42.49 -74.71 27.40
N ALA A 380 43.65 -74.09 27.24
CA ALA A 380 44.06 -73.22 26.14
C ALA A 380 44.08 -73.95 24.78
N ALA A 381 43.89 -73.22 23.68
CA ALA A 381 44.82 -73.17 22.54
C ALA A 381 44.30 -72.27 21.40
N ARG A 382 45.25 -71.59 20.76
CA ARG A 382 45.15 -70.77 19.54
C ARG A 382 45.02 -71.63 18.27
N CYS A 383 44.82 -70.89 17.16
CA CYS A 383 45.04 -71.21 15.74
C CYS A 383 43.81 -71.82 15.03
N VAL A 384 43.33 -71.34 13.88
CA VAL A 384 43.86 -70.46 12.80
C VAL A 384 42.75 -69.51 12.38
#